data_AF-A0A561PRF8-F1
#
_entry.id   AF-A0A561PRF8-F1
#
_cell.length_a   1.000
_cell.length_b   1.000
_cell.length_c   1.000
_cell.angle_alpha   90.00
_cell.angle_beta   90.00
_cell.angle_gamma   90.00
#
_symmetry.space_group_name_H-M   'P 1'
#
loop_
_entity.id
_entity.type
_entity.pdbx_description
1 polymer ?
#
loop_
_entity_poly.entity_id
_entity_poly.type
_entity_poly.pdbx_seq_one_letter_code
_entity_poly.pdbx_strand_id
1 'polypeptide(L)'
;MRTPCLILICCISCLCGVAQTGKLFQVKKIVISDAAQKKHPGDFQRSTPYFFEDESYTVRKTCSGEFGGSIIFKNKKTGIEYSCSATCPVVVNKVDGKYIVTNALSHLIGFSEVLQIDHPDSMQVFKPFQPGKSKKKKGIIIRYVGDDEVRATLGSKQLLDTTRILILSSFIFNNQCYHIVTDFEKTYISTIENKKLIHLQLLCDESLFTDDAEVIQTKDNHNILFFGKGEASGYIDIMGNNILLTTYQ
;
A
#
# COMPACT_ATOMS: atom_id res chain seq x y z
N MET A 1 -28.33 73.97 4.22
CA MET A 1 -27.26 73.51 5.14
C MET A 1 -27.84 72.49 6.09
N ARG A 2 -27.60 71.20 5.85
CA ARG A 2 -27.88 70.11 6.79
C ARG A 2 -26.78 69.07 6.63
N THR A 3 -25.90 69.00 7.62
CA THR A 3 -24.92 67.94 7.84
C THR A 3 -25.66 66.68 8.31
N PRO A 4 -25.15 65.50 7.94
CA PRO A 4 -25.09 64.42 8.92
C PRO A 4 -23.66 63.89 9.08
N CYS A 5 -23.41 63.56 10.34
CA CYS A 5 -22.26 62.89 10.93
C CYS A 5 -22.55 61.38 10.99
N LEU A 6 -21.56 60.51 10.75
CA LEU A 6 -21.27 59.20 11.37
C LEU A 6 -20.35 58.41 10.41
N ILE A 7 -19.08 58.06 10.68
CA ILE A 7 -18.41 57.28 11.77
C ILE A 7 -17.92 55.90 11.24
N LEU A 8 -16.65 55.64 11.58
CA LEU A 8 -15.92 54.36 11.75
C LEU A 8 -15.50 53.51 10.54
N ILE A 9 -14.21 53.69 10.21
CA ILE A 9 -13.12 52.70 10.15
C ILE A 9 -13.52 51.23 10.40
N CYS A 10 -13.18 50.36 9.45
CA CYS A 10 -12.75 49.00 9.79
C CYS A 10 -11.47 48.66 9.02
N CYS A 11 -10.35 48.66 9.76
CA CYS A 11 -9.07 48.15 9.31
C CYS A 11 -9.19 46.64 9.09
N ILE A 12 -9.11 46.19 7.84
CA ILE A 12 -8.88 44.77 7.56
C ILE A 12 -7.40 44.50 7.83
N SER A 13 -7.13 44.11 9.08
CA SER A 13 -5.91 43.43 9.46
C SER A 13 -5.96 42.03 8.86
N CYS A 14 -5.22 41.82 7.77
CA CYS A 14 -4.91 40.46 7.33
C CYS A 14 -4.01 39.85 8.39
N LEU A 15 -4.61 39.00 9.22
CA LEU A 15 -3.94 38.13 10.16
C LEU A 15 -2.88 37.33 9.40
N CYS A 16 -1.61 37.57 9.70
CA CYS A 16 -0.55 36.61 9.47
C CYS A 16 -0.91 35.36 10.27
N GLY A 17 -1.58 34.41 9.62
CA GLY A 17 -1.73 33.06 10.13
C GLY A 17 -0.33 32.45 10.23
N VAL A 18 0.22 32.47 11.44
CA VAL A 18 1.37 31.64 11.81
C VAL A 18 0.88 30.21 11.68
N ALA A 19 1.10 29.60 10.52
CA ALA A 19 0.95 28.16 10.37
C ALA A 19 1.98 27.52 11.31
N GLN A 20 1.53 27.04 12.47
CA GLN A 20 2.30 26.07 13.22
C GLN A 20 2.50 24.87 12.29
N THR A 21 3.70 24.72 11.75
CA THR A 21 4.13 23.57 10.95
C THR A 21 4.23 22.34 11.86
N GLY A 22 3.08 21.82 12.27
CA GLY A 22 2.99 20.50 12.86
C GLY A 22 3.43 19.45 11.85
N LYS A 23 4.20 18.45 12.29
CA LYS A 23 4.50 17.29 11.45
C LYS A 23 3.19 16.64 11.01
N LEU A 24 3.09 16.30 9.72
CA LEU A 24 1.89 15.68 9.13
C LEU A 24 1.53 14.35 9.85
N PHE A 25 2.55 13.60 10.29
CA PHE A 25 2.39 12.34 11.00
C PHE A 25 3.03 12.37 12.39
N GLN A 26 2.30 11.87 13.37
CA GLN A 26 2.77 11.67 14.74
C GLN A 26 3.41 10.30 14.87
N VAL A 27 4.74 10.26 14.74
CA VAL A 27 5.52 9.02 14.85
C VAL A 27 6.01 8.83 16.28
N LYS A 28 5.75 7.66 16.86
CA LYS A 28 6.30 7.19 18.14
C LYS A 28 7.05 5.88 17.91
N LYS A 29 8.21 5.70 18.55
CA LYS A 29 8.98 4.45 18.56
C LYS A 29 8.93 3.85 19.96
N ILE A 30 8.66 2.55 20.06
CA ILE A 30 8.77 1.77 21.29
C ILE A 30 9.61 0.52 21.05
N VAL A 31 10.27 0.06 22.10
CA VAL A 31 11.09 -1.16 22.09
C VAL A 31 10.51 -2.14 23.09
N ILE A 32 10.27 -3.37 22.65
CA ILE A 32 9.76 -4.46 23.48
C ILE A 32 10.83 -5.53 23.61
N SER A 33 11.36 -5.70 24.81
CA SER A 33 12.34 -6.75 25.15
C SER A 33 11.68 -7.99 25.78
N ASP A 34 10.47 -7.83 26.34
CA ASP A 34 9.73 -8.95 26.94
C ASP A 34 9.09 -9.80 25.84
N ALA A 35 9.53 -11.05 25.72
CA ALA A 35 9.01 -12.00 24.75
C ALA A 35 7.49 -12.21 24.87
N ALA A 36 6.91 -12.09 26.06
CA ALA A 36 5.47 -12.24 26.28
C ALA A 36 4.63 -11.10 25.68
N GLN A 37 5.27 -9.97 25.37
CA GLN A 37 4.63 -8.79 24.79
C GLN A 37 4.80 -8.71 23.26
N LYS A 38 5.63 -9.59 22.67
CA LYS A 38 5.82 -9.64 21.21
C LYS A 38 4.51 -10.06 20.56
N LYS A 39 4.08 -9.26 19.58
CA LYS A 39 2.90 -9.53 18.77
C LYS A 39 3.27 -10.25 17.49
N HIS A 40 2.38 -11.10 17.03
CA HIS A 40 2.43 -11.83 15.78
C HIS A 40 1.22 -11.48 14.90
N PRO A 41 1.29 -11.75 13.59
CA PRO A 41 0.17 -11.50 12.67
C PRO A 41 -1.18 -12.03 13.17
N GLY A 42 -1.19 -13.21 13.81
CA GLY A 42 -2.39 -13.84 14.36
C GLY A 42 -3.02 -13.11 15.56
N ASP A 43 -2.31 -12.19 16.20
CA ASP A 43 -2.85 -11.39 17.32
C ASP A 43 -3.78 -10.26 16.84
N PHE A 44 -3.76 -9.96 15.54
CA PHE A 44 -4.54 -8.90 14.94
C PHE A 44 -5.74 -9.45 14.17
N GLN A 45 -6.94 -8.96 14.51
CA GLN A 45 -8.16 -9.36 13.82
C GLN A 45 -8.29 -8.63 12.49
N ARG A 46 -8.06 -9.36 11.39
CA ARG A 46 -8.27 -8.88 10.02
C ARG A 46 -9.72 -8.41 9.81
N SER A 47 -9.90 -7.33 9.06
CA SER A 47 -11.21 -6.83 8.64
C SER A 47 -11.94 -7.78 7.70
N THR A 48 -11.18 -8.53 6.90
CA THR A 48 -11.66 -9.46 5.88
C THR A 48 -10.73 -10.68 5.75
N PRO A 49 -11.23 -11.87 5.37
CA PRO A 49 -10.38 -13.00 5.01
C PRO A 49 -9.76 -12.88 3.61
N TYR A 50 -10.21 -11.91 2.79
CA TYR A 50 -9.67 -11.66 1.46
C TYR A 50 -8.40 -10.78 1.52
N PHE A 51 -7.69 -10.65 0.41
CA PHE A 51 -6.55 -9.73 0.34
C PHE A 51 -7.00 -8.27 0.48
N PHE A 52 -8.17 -7.96 -0.07
CA PHE A 52 -8.92 -6.72 0.15
C PHE A 52 -10.40 -7.00 -0.12
N GLU A 53 -11.29 -6.25 0.51
CA GLU A 53 -12.72 -6.35 0.29
C GLU A 53 -13.40 -5.00 0.53
N ASP A 54 -14.35 -4.67 -0.33
CA ASP A 54 -15.28 -3.57 -0.13
C ASP A 54 -16.71 -3.99 -0.49
N GLU A 55 -17.64 -3.04 -0.56
CA GLU A 55 -19.04 -3.32 -0.87
C GLU A 55 -19.25 -3.98 -2.24
N SER A 56 -18.36 -3.73 -3.22
CA SER A 56 -18.54 -4.11 -4.61
C SER A 56 -17.65 -5.28 -5.04
N TYR A 57 -16.47 -5.44 -4.43
CA TYR A 57 -15.47 -6.42 -4.85
C TYR A 57 -14.86 -7.18 -3.68
N THR A 58 -14.56 -8.46 -3.92
CA THR A 58 -13.56 -9.22 -3.15
C THR A 58 -12.30 -9.35 -3.99
N VAL A 59 -11.13 -9.18 -3.39
CA VAL A 59 -9.85 -9.15 -4.11
C VAL A 59 -8.94 -10.27 -3.61
N ARG A 60 -8.27 -10.94 -4.55
CA ARG A 60 -7.21 -11.91 -4.29
C ARG A 60 -5.98 -11.57 -5.13
N LYS A 61 -4.82 -12.06 -4.70
CA LYS A 61 -3.55 -11.84 -5.38
C LYS A 61 -2.81 -13.15 -5.64
N THR A 62 -1.84 -13.08 -6.54
CA THR A 62 -0.80 -14.10 -6.75
C THR A 62 0.56 -13.42 -6.82
N CYS A 63 1.61 -14.16 -6.48
CA CYS A 63 3.00 -13.70 -6.51
C CYS A 63 3.87 -14.90 -6.88
N SER A 64 4.52 -14.80 -8.03
CA SER A 64 5.48 -15.77 -8.53
C SER A 64 6.90 -15.18 -8.51
N GLY A 65 7.16 -14.23 -7.61
CA GLY A 65 8.43 -13.52 -7.52
C GLY A 65 8.76 -12.77 -8.81
N GLU A 66 9.99 -12.95 -9.31
CA GLU A 66 10.44 -12.36 -10.57
C GLU A 66 9.64 -12.82 -11.80
N PHE A 67 8.89 -13.91 -11.68
CA PHE A 67 8.09 -14.45 -12.78
C PHE A 67 6.71 -13.81 -12.92
N GLY A 68 6.38 -12.86 -12.04
CA GLY A 68 5.20 -12.00 -12.12
C GLY A 68 4.27 -12.16 -10.93
N GLY A 69 3.06 -11.67 -11.11
CA GLY A 69 1.99 -11.68 -10.12
C GLY A 69 0.72 -11.14 -10.74
N SER A 70 -0.40 -11.36 -10.06
CA SER A 70 -1.71 -10.91 -10.53
C SER A 70 -2.51 -10.33 -9.38
N ILE A 71 -3.34 -9.35 -9.71
CA ILE A 71 -4.42 -8.89 -8.85
C ILE A 71 -5.75 -9.23 -9.52
N ILE A 72 -6.67 -9.84 -8.77
CA ILE A 72 -7.94 -10.32 -9.29
C ILE A 72 -9.07 -9.74 -8.44
N PHE A 73 -9.94 -8.98 -9.08
CA PHE A 73 -11.13 -8.36 -8.52
C PHE A 73 -12.36 -9.16 -8.94
N LYS A 74 -13.06 -9.76 -7.98
CA LYS A 74 -14.34 -10.43 -8.22
C LYS A 74 -15.47 -9.48 -7.88
N ASN A 75 -16.28 -9.13 -8.88
CA ASN A 75 -17.48 -8.34 -8.67
C ASN A 75 -18.51 -9.16 -7.88
N LYS A 76 -18.93 -8.66 -6.71
CA LYS A 76 -19.86 -9.38 -5.82
C LYS A 76 -21.26 -9.54 -6.41
N LYS A 77 -21.70 -8.59 -7.23
CA LYS A 77 -23.03 -8.59 -7.86
C LYS A 77 -23.11 -9.56 -9.04
N THR A 78 -22.10 -9.56 -9.91
CA THR A 78 -22.12 -10.35 -11.15
C THR A 78 -21.36 -11.68 -11.03
N GLY A 79 -20.49 -11.81 -10.03
CA GLY A 79 -19.59 -12.96 -9.87
C GLY A 79 -18.42 -12.99 -10.86
N ILE A 80 -18.34 -12.02 -11.79
CA ILE A 80 -17.28 -11.96 -12.81
C ILE A 80 -15.96 -11.52 -12.15
N GLU A 81 -14.88 -12.22 -12.48
CA GLU A 81 -13.53 -11.88 -12.07
C GLU A 81 -12.83 -11.09 -13.16
N TYR A 82 -12.17 -10.01 -12.77
CA TYR A 82 -11.38 -9.14 -13.62
C TYR A 82 -9.97 -9.04 -13.06
N SER A 83 -8.96 -8.96 -13.93
CA SER A 83 -7.58 -9.06 -13.50
C SER A 83 -6.63 -8.25 -14.36
N CYS A 84 -5.54 -7.81 -13.74
CA CYS A 84 -4.36 -7.31 -14.42
C CYS A 84 -3.09 -7.88 -13.78
N SER A 85 -1.97 -7.70 -14.49
CA SER A 85 -0.63 -7.95 -13.96
C SER A 85 -0.37 -7.06 -12.76
N ALA A 86 0.19 -7.64 -11.70
CA ALA A 86 0.62 -6.92 -10.51
C ALA A 86 1.64 -7.77 -9.74
N THR A 87 2.93 -7.48 -9.87
CA THR A 87 4.00 -8.34 -9.34
C THR A 87 4.08 -8.24 -7.82
N CYS A 88 3.66 -9.29 -7.13
CA CYS A 88 3.69 -9.40 -5.68
C CYS A 88 2.99 -8.21 -4.96
N PRO A 89 1.65 -8.10 -5.09
CA PRO A 89 0.88 -7.06 -4.42
C PRO A 89 1.00 -7.20 -2.90
N VAL A 90 1.24 -6.11 -2.17
CA VAL A 90 1.37 -6.11 -0.70
C VAL A 90 0.16 -5.49 -0.01
N VAL A 91 -0.47 -4.48 -0.61
CA VAL A 91 -1.70 -3.88 -0.09
C VAL A 91 -2.55 -3.28 -1.21
N VAL A 92 -3.87 -3.25 -1.00
CA VAL A 92 -4.82 -2.48 -1.81
C VAL A 92 -5.48 -1.44 -0.91
N ASN A 93 -5.52 -0.21 -1.40
CA ASN A 93 -6.26 0.88 -0.79
C ASN A 93 -7.34 1.39 -1.75
N LYS A 94 -8.43 1.95 -1.22
CA LYS A 94 -9.45 2.63 -2.01
C LYS A 94 -9.51 4.11 -1.63
N VAL A 95 -9.41 4.98 -2.62
CA VAL A 95 -9.44 6.45 -2.45
C VAL A 95 -10.20 7.06 -3.62
N ASP A 96 -11.18 7.92 -3.35
CA ASP A 96 -12.05 8.52 -4.36
C ASP A 96 -12.65 7.52 -5.37
N GLY A 97 -13.07 6.36 -4.87
CA GLY A 97 -13.65 5.30 -5.69
C GLY A 97 -12.64 4.49 -6.53
N LYS A 98 -11.36 4.86 -6.51
CA LYS A 98 -10.28 4.20 -7.26
C LYS A 98 -9.48 3.28 -6.34
N TYR A 99 -8.93 2.21 -6.90
CA TYR A 99 -8.08 1.28 -6.17
C TYR A 99 -6.62 1.57 -6.44
N ILE A 100 -5.83 1.67 -5.38
CA ILE A 100 -4.38 1.82 -5.42
C ILE A 100 -3.78 0.50 -4.98
N VAL A 101 -3.12 -0.19 -5.89
CA VAL A 101 -2.46 -1.47 -5.65
C VAL A 101 -0.97 -1.20 -5.51
N THR A 102 -0.41 -1.50 -4.34
CA THR A 102 1.03 -1.41 -4.10
C THR A 102 1.65 -2.78 -4.30
N ASN A 103 2.65 -2.84 -5.18
CA ASN A 103 3.40 -4.02 -5.56
C ASN A 103 4.83 -3.86 -5.06
N ALA A 104 5.38 -4.91 -4.44
CA ALA A 104 6.73 -4.90 -3.93
C ALA A 104 7.39 -6.25 -4.13
N LEU A 105 8.54 -6.24 -4.81
CA LEU A 105 9.38 -7.41 -5.00
C LEU A 105 10.73 -7.14 -4.35
N SER A 106 10.96 -7.78 -3.22
CA SER A 106 12.16 -7.70 -2.37
C SER A 106 13.38 -8.45 -2.93
N HIS A 107 13.36 -8.83 -4.21
CA HIS A 107 14.41 -9.60 -4.87
C HIS A 107 15.46 -8.69 -5.57
N LEU A 108 16.70 -9.18 -5.67
CA LEU A 108 17.88 -8.44 -6.19
C LEU A 108 18.04 -7.05 -5.55
N ILE A 109 17.73 -5.99 -6.29
CA ILE A 109 17.90 -4.60 -5.89
C ILE A 109 16.62 -4.00 -5.30
N GLY A 110 15.55 -4.79 -5.17
CA GLY A 110 14.22 -4.32 -4.79
C GLY A 110 13.53 -3.56 -5.91
N PHE A 111 12.26 -3.89 -6.11
CA PHE A 111 11.38 -3.27 -7.09
C PHE A 111 10.06 -2.90 -6.41
N SER A 112 9.56 -1.71 -6.73
CA SER A 112 8.22 -1.29 -6.30
C SER A 112 7.46 -0.71 -7.47
N GLU A 113 6.18 -1.05 -7.53
CA GLU A 113 5.25 -0.50 -8.50
C GLU A 113 3.97 -0.09 -7.77
N VAL A 114 3.35 1.00 -8.21
CA VAL A 114 2.03 1.39 -7.75
C VAL A 114 1.11 1.51 -8.95
N LEU A 115 0.00 0.77 -8.91
CA LEU A 115 -1.03 0.78 -9.94
C LEU A 115 -2.28 1.47 -9.41
N GLN A 116 -2.93 2.24 -10.28
CA GLN A 116 -4.28 2.75 -10.08
C GLN A 116 -5.25 1.98 -10.98
N ILE A 117 -6.36 1.53 -10.42
CA ILE A 117 -7.47 0.90 -11.14
C ILE A 117 -8.71 1.73 -10.86
N ASP A 118 -9.24 2.41 -11.88
CA ASP A 118 -10.41 3.27 -11.71
C ASP A 118 -11.69 2.44 -11.61
N HIS A 119 -11.84 1.46 -12.50
CA HIS A 119 -13.01 0.59 -12.60
C HIS A 119 -12.56 -0.85 -12.88
N PRO A 120 -12.64 -1.77 -11.91
CA PRO A 120 -12.15 -3.14 -12.10
C PRO A 120 -12.80 -3.88 -13.28
N ASP A 121 -14.06 -3.57 -13.61
CA ASP A 121 -14.78 -4.13 -14.76
C ASP A 121 -14.27 -3.65 -16.13
N SER A 122 -13.43 -2.61 -16.17
CA SER A 122 -12.69 -2.20 -17.36
C SER A 122 -11.43 -3.02 -17.61
N MET A 123 -11.01 -3.86 -16.66
CA MET A 123 -9.87 -4.76 -16.84
C MET A 123 -10.25 -6.01 -17.65
N GLN A 124 -9.24 -6.82 -17.97
CA GLN A 124 -9.47 -8.10 -18.65
C GLN A 124 -10.27 -9.05 -17.74
N VAL A 125 -11.31 -9.69 -18.28
CA VAL A 125 -11.99 -10.80 -17.59
C VAL A 125 -10.97 -11.91 -17.32
N PHE A 126 -10.81 -12.27 -16.05
CA PHE A 126 -9.89 -13.31 -15.61
C PHE A 126 -10.29 -14.64 -16.23
N LYS A 127 -9.31 -15.33 -16.80
CA LYS A 127 -9.47 -16.67 -17.32
C LYS A 127 -8.45 -17.55 -16.61
N PRO A 128 -8.89 -18.57 -15.84
CA PRO A 128 -7.96 -19.47 -15.22
C PRO A 128 -7.12 -20.16 -16.29
N PHE A 129 -5.90 -20.51 -15.91
CA PHE A 129 -4.98 -21.24 -16.78
C PHE A 129 -5.65 -22.48 -17.39
N GLN A 130 -5.50 -22.64 -18.71
CA GLN A 130 -6.01 -23.81 -19.42
C GLN A 130 -4.85 -24.76 -19.77
N PRO A 131 -4.87 -26.02 -19.28
CA PRO A 131 -3.78 -26.99 -19.49
C PRO A 131 -3.38 -27.21 -20.96
N GLY A 132 -4.30 -26.98 -21.90
CA GLY A 132 -4.05 -27.11 -23.35
C GLY A 132 -3.04 -26.12 -23.95
N LYS A 133 -2.67 -25.05 -23.23
CA LYS A 133 -1.67 -24.06 -23.68
C LYS A 133 -0.25 -24.34 -23.16
N SER A 134 -0.09 -25.39 -22.36
CA SER A 134 1.21 -25.74 -21.77
C SER A 134 2.16 -26.32 -22.81
N LYS A 135 3.46 -26.07 -22.63
CA LYS A 135 4.48 -26.74 -23.46
C LYS A 135 4.47 -28.23 -23.13
N LYS A 136 4.21 -29.06 -24.14
CA LYS A 136 4.34 -30.52 -24.02
C LYS A 136 5.75 -30.92 -24.41
N LYS A 137 6.44 -31.66 -23.55
CA LYS A 137 7.73 -32.31 -23.89
C LYS A 137 7.59 -33.81 -23.61
N LYS A 138 7.74 -34.62 -24.66
CA LYS A 138 7.57 -36.09 -24.59
C LYS A 138 6.24 -36.53 -23.95
N GLY A 139 5.14 -35.86 -24.27
CA GLY A 139 3.80 -36.18 -23.74
C GLY A 139 3.51 -35.63 -22.33
N ILE A 140 4.50 -35.06 -21.64
CA ILE A 140 4.33 -34.47 -20.31
C ILE A 140 4.02 -32.97 -20.45
N ILE A 141 3.00 -32.53 -19.71
CA ILE A 141 2.66 -31.10 -19.53
C ILE A 141 3.72 -30.50 -18.60
N ILE A 142 4.56 -29.62 -19.12
CA ILE A 142 5.51 -28.85 -18.30
C ILE A 142 4.85 -27.52 -17.93
N ARG A 143 4.87 -27.20 -16.63
CA ARG A 143 4.44 -25.93 -16.07
C ARG A 143 5.63 -25.25 -15.40
N TYR A 144 5.85 -24.00 -15.76
CA TYR A 144 6.84 -23.13 -15.12
C TYR A 144 6.15 -22.22 -14.10
N VAL A 145 6.91 -21.78 -13.10
CA VAL A 145 6.46 -20.75 -12.16
C VAL A 145 6.15 -19.48 -12.95
N GLY A 146 4.99 -18.87 -12.68
CA GLY A 146 4.54 -17.68 -13.41
C GLY A 146 3.73 -17.93 -14.69
N ASP A 147 3.53 -19.19 -15.12
CA ASP A 147 2.75 -19.53 -16.32
C ASP A 147 1.24 -19.20 -16.18
N ASP A 148 0.73 -19.17 -14.95
CA ASP A 148 -0.65 -18.82 -14.62
C ASP A 148 -0.83 -17.34 -14.23
N GLU A 149 0.24 -16.55 -14.27
CA GLU A 149 0.18 -15.12 -13.96
C GLU A 149 -0.40 -14.32 -15.13
N VAL A 150 -1.26 -13.37 -14.78
CA VAL A 150 -1.89 -12.44 -15.71
C VAL A 150 -0.82 -11.48 -16.23
N ARG A 151 -0.74 -11.36 -17.56
CA ARG A 151 0.20 -10.44 -18.24
C ARG A 151 -0.45 -9.16 -18.75
N ALA A 152 -1.78 -9.10 -18.77
CA ALA A 152 -2.50 -7.94 -19.29
C ALA A 152 -2.45 -6.77 -18.30
N THR A 153 -2.32 -5.57 -18.84
CA THR A 153 -2.34 -4.31 -18.07
C THR A 153 -3.59 -3.47 -18.35
N LEU A 154 -4.54 -4.00 -19.13
CA LEU A 154 -5.79 -3.32 -19.49
C LEU A 154 -6.56 -2.92 -18.23
N GLY A 155 -7.06 -1.68 -18.20
CA GLY A 155 -7.83 -1.13 -17.08
C GLY A 155 -6.98 -0.72 -15.87
N SER A 156 -5.65 -0.82 -15.95
CA SER A 156 -4.71 -0.35 -14.93
C SER A 156 -3.85 0.80 -15.44
N LYS A 157 -3.52 1.73 -14.56
CA LYS A 157 -2.64 2.87 -14.81
C LYS A 157 -1.47 2.84 -13.84
N GLN A 158 -0.26 2.78 -14.35
CA GLN A 158 0.95 2.83 -13.52
C GLN A 158 1.18 4.25 -12.98
N LEU A 159 1.18 4.40 -11.66
CA LEU A 159 1.50 5.64 -10.95
C LEU A 159 2.98 5.76 -10.62
N LEU A 160 3.65 4.64 -10.36
CA LEU A 160 5.07 4.57 -10.04
C LEU A 160 5.65 3.24 -10.52
N ASP A 161 6.88 3.28 -11.03
CA ASP A 161 7.74 2.13 -11.30
C ASP A 161 9.15 2.50 -10.83
N THR A 162 9.71 1.76 -9.88
CA THR A 162 11.00 2.10 -9.30
C THR A 162 11.79 0.87 -8.86
N THR A 163 13.10 1.03 -8.83
CA THR A 163 14.07 0.03 -8.38
C THR A 163 14.96 0.66 -7.30
N ARG A 164 15.61 -0.17 -6.47
CA ARG A 164 16.44 0.31 -5.34
C ARG A 164 15.66 1.03 -4.24
N ILE A 165 14.34 1.00 -4.31
CA ILE A 165 13.43 1.52 -3.30
C ILE A 165 12.32 0.48 -3.12
N LEU A 166 12.01 0.15 -1.87
CA LEU A 166 10.95 -0.78 -1.50
C LEU A 166 9.81 -0.05 -0.78
N ILE A 167 8.61 -0.13 -1.34
CA ILE A 167 7.39 0.27 -0.66
C ILE A 167 6.88 -0.92 0.14
N LEU A 168 7.05 -0.86 1.46
CA LEU A 168 6.68 -1.95 2.37
C LEU A 168 5.17 -2.03 2.57
N SER A 169 4.50 -0.89 2.59
CA SER A 169 3.04 -0.77 2.69
C SER A 169 2.57 0.61 2.24
N SER A 170 1.27 0.78 2.09
CA SER A 170 0.62 2.07 1.87
C SER A 170 -0.68 2.16 2.66
N PHE A 171 -1.09 3.39 2.99
CA PHE A 171 -2.25 3.67 3.82
C PHE A 171 -2.93 4.98 3.39
N ILE A 172 -4.23 5.10 3.68
CA ILE A 172 -5.01 6.29 3.37
C ILE A 172 -5.12 7.20 4.61
N PHE A 173 -4.85 8.48 4.42
CA PHE A 173 -5.12 9.52 5.40
C PHE A 173 -5.58 10.79 4.68
N ASN A 174 -6.63 11.47 5.19
CA ASN A 174 -7.21 12.66 4.57
C ASN A 174 -7.43 12.54 3.05
N ASN A 175 -7.95 11.38 2.62
CA ASN A 175 -8.23 11.10 1.21
C ASN A 175 -7.00 11.16 0.29
N GLN A 176 -5.81 10.90 0.83
CA GLN A 176 -4.56 10.75 0.10
C GLN A 176 -3.89 9.42 0.46
N CYS A 177 -3.18 8.84 -0.49
CA CYS A 177 -2.41 7.61 -0.31
C CYS A 177 -0.96 7.96 0.08
N TYR A 178 -0.50 7.41 1.19
CA TYR A 178 0.87 7.53 1.67
C TYR A 178 1.54 6.16 1.70
N HIS A 179 2.87 6.16 1.67
CA HIS A 179 3.68 4.96 1.49
C HIS A 179 4.74 4.87 2.58
N ILE A 180 4.89 3.70 3.19
CA ILE A 180 6.05 3.36 4.02
C ILE A 180 7.12 2.81 3.10
N VAL A 181 8.26 3.51 3.02
CA VAL A 181 9.29 3.29 2.01
C VAL A 181 10.65 3.11 2.66
N THR A 182 11.39 2.09 2.28
CA THR A 182 12.81 1.91 2.64
C THR A 182 13.70 2.10 1.42
N ASP A 183 14.78 2.86 1.57
CA ASP A 183 15.86 2.99 0.57
C ASP A 183 17.02 2.02 0.86
N PHE A 184 16.78 1.03 1.72
CA PHE A 184 17.74 0.06 2.26
C PHE A 184 18.71 0.60 3.31
N GLU A 185 18.64 1.90 3.64
CA GLU A 185 19.42 2.51 4.72
C GLU A 185 18.48 3.07 5.81
N LYS A 186 17.42 3.76 5.38
CA LYS A 186 16.45 4.46 6.22
C LYS A 186 15.03 4.16 5.74
N THR A 187 14.07 4.44 6.62
CA THR A 187 12.66 4.27 6.30
C THR A 187 11.92 5.59 6.44
N TYR A 188 11.04 5.88 5.47
CA TYR A 188 10.33 7.15 5.32
C TYR A 188 8.84 6.93 5.14
N ILE A 189 8.09 7.98 5.45
CA ILE A 189 6.72 8.17 4.98
C ILE A 189 6.80 9.05 3.74
N SER A 190 6.22 8.59 2.64
CA SER A 190 6.32 9.22 1.32
C SER A 190 4.96 9.35 0.64
N THR A 191 4.88 10.23 -0.36
CA THR A 191 3.78 10.30 -1.32
C THR A 191 4.31 10.09 -2.74
N ILE A 192 3.41 9.92 -3.71
CA ILE A 192 3.75 9.85 -5.13
C ILE A 192 3.25 11.12 -5.82
N GLU A 193 4.18 11.88 -6.41
CA GLU A 193 3.89 13.06 -7.21
C GLU A 193 4.61 12.95 -8.55
N ASN A 194 3.90 13.19 -9.66
CA ASN A 194 4.48 13.17 -11.01
C ASN A 194 5.34 11.92 -11.30
N LYS A 195 4.83 10.75 -10.88
CA LYS A 195 5.50 9.44 -10.99
C LYS A 195 6.82 9.31 -10.21
N LYS A 196 7.00 10.10 -9.17
CA LYS A 196 8.19 10.05 -8.29
C LYS A 196 7.76 9.93 -6.85
N LEU A 197 8.55 9.21 -6.06
CA LEU A 197 8.40 9.18 -4.61
C LEU A 197 8.97 10.47 -4.01
N ILE A 198 8.17 11.12 -3.19
CA ILE A 198 8.55 12.32 -2.43
C ILE A 198 8.54 11.93 -0.95
N HIS A 199 9.72 11.98 -0.30
CA HIS A 199 9.82 11.73 1.14
C HIS A 199 9.27 12.92 1.92
N LEU A 200 8.26 12.67 2.76
CA LEU A 200 7.60 13.69 3.57
C LEU A 200 8.20 13.75 4.98
N GLN A 201 8.53 12.58 5.54
CA GLN A 201 8.99 12.46 6.92
C GLN A 201 9.85 11.20 7.09
N LEU A 202 10.96 11.32 7.81
CA LEU A 202 11.73 10.17 8.28
C LEU A 202 10.91 9.38 9.33
N LEU A 203 10.74 8.08 9.11
CA LEU A 203 10.11 7.18 10.07
C LEU A 203 11.15 6.68 11.08
N CYS A 204 12.29 6.17 10.60
CA CYS A 204 13.43 5.76 11.41
C CYS A 204 14.73 5.77 10.60
N ASP A 205 15.85 5.90 11.30
CA ASP A 205 17.22 5.93 10.74
C ASP A 205 17.80 4.52 10.52
N GLU A 206 16.92 3.58 10.18
CA GLU A 206 17.22 2.16 9.99
C GLU A 206 16.37 1.63 8.82
N SER A 207 16.90 0.63 8.11
CA SER A 207 16.14 -0.09 7.10
C SER A 207 15.20 -1.08 7.76
N LEU A 208 13.91 -0.96 7.47
CA LEU A 208 12.90 -1.95 7.86
C LEU A 208 12.67 -2.97 6.72
N PHE A 209 13.73 -3.28 5.95
CA PHE A 209 13.66 -4.24 4.86
C PHE A 209 13.11 -5.58 5.35
N THR A 210 12.21 -6.15 4.55
CA THR A 210 11.70 -7.51 4.73
C THR A 210 11.50 -8.14 3.37
N ASP A 211 11.80 -9.43 3.28
CA ASP A 211 11.52 -10.23 2.10
C ASP A 211 10.05 -10.66 2.01
N ASP A 212 9.32 -10.61 3.14
CA ASP A 212 7.92 -11.00 3.26
C ASP A 212 7.15 -9.97 4.10
N ALA A 213 6.80 -8.84 3.47
CA ALA A 213 5.99 -7.81 4.12
C ALA A 213 4.56 -8.32 4.31
N GLU A 214 4.17 -8.59 5.56
CA GLU A 214 2.79 -8.90 5.90
C GLU A 214 2.06 -7.62 6.34
N VAL A 215 1.07 -7.23 5.54
CA VAL A 215 0.17 -6.10 5.84
C VAL A 215 -1.19 -6.63 6.28
N ILE A 216 -1.68 -6.11 7.39
CA ILE A 216 -2.99 -6.44 7.97
C ILE A 216 -3.81 -5.16 8.10
N GLN A 217 -4.96 -5.13 7.42
CA GLN A 217 -6.03 -4.19 7.70
C GLN A 217 -6.93 -4.79 8.78
N THR A 218 -7.05 -4.12 9.92
CA THR A 218 -7.81 -4.62 11.07
C THR A 218 -9.25 -4.12 11.06
N LYS A 219 -10.13 -4.76 11.84
CA LYS A 219 -11.55 -4.34 11.98
C LYS A 219 -11.74 -2.95 12.58
N ASP A 220 -10.78 -2.49 13.38
CA ASP A 220 -10.73 -1.17 14.01
C ASP A 220 -9.98 -0.13 13.16
N ASN A 221 -9.75 -0.42 11.87
CA ASN A 221 -9.15 0.48 10.88
C ASN A 221 -7.67 0.82 11.11
N HIS A 222 -6.92 -0.08 11.73
CA HIS A 222 -5.47 -0.01 11.76
C HIS A 222 -4.87 -0.69 10.52
N ASN A 223 -3.73 -0.18 10.06
CA ASN A 223 -2.88 -0.86 9.11
C ASN A 223 -1.61 -1.31 9.83
N ILE A 224 -1.47 -2.62 10.02
CA ILE A 224 -0.32 -3.23 10.67
C ILE A 224 0.64 -3.74 9.60
N LEU A 225 1.88 -3.28 9.61
CA LEU A 225 2.96 -3.75 8.73
C LEU A 225 4.00 -4.45 9.59
N PHE A 226 4.15 -5.76 9.42
CA PHE A 226 5.25 -6.51 10.03
C PHE A 226 6.52 -6.41 9.18
N PHE A 227 7.66 -6.30 9.84
CA PHE A 227 8.97 -6.22 9.19
C PHE A 227 10.03 -7.04 9.92
N GLY A 228 11.12 -7.32 9.20
CA GLY A 228 12.28 -8.04 9.68
C GLY A 228 12.06 -9.54 9.94
N LYS A 229 13.16 -10.25 10.19
CA LYS A 229 13.21 -11.63 10.68
C LYS A 229 14.22 -11.70 11.84
N GLY A 230 13.87 -12.38 12.93
CA GLY A 230 14.78 -12.54 14.08
C GLY A 230 14.85 -11.31 15.00
N GLU A 231 16.04 -10.93 15.44
CA GLU A 231 16.26 -9.89 16.47
C GLU A 231 16.00 -8.45 15.98
N ALA A 232 15.96 -8.21 14.66
CA ALA A 232 15.61 -6.91 14.06
C ALA A 232 14.17 -6.88 13.51
N SER A 233 13.24 -7.54 14.20
CA SER A 233 11.83 -7.65 13.79
C SER A 233 10.91 -6.74 14.60
N GLY A 234 9.72 -6.52 14.07
CA GLY A 234 8.73 -5.69 14.72
C GLY A 234 7.51 -5.44 13.84
N TYR A 235 6.74 -4.42 14.18
CA TYR A 235 5.64 -3.96 13.36
C TYR A 235 5.44 -2.46 13.45
N ILE A 236 4.83 -1.90 12.42
CA ILE A 236 4.31 -0.54 12.39
C ILE A 236 2.80 -0.63 12.50
N ASP A 237 2.22 0.09 13.45
CA ASP A 237 0.78 0.28 13.59
C ASP A 237 0.41 1.70 13.14
N ILE A 238 -0.45 1.79 12.12
CA ILE A 238 -0.88 3.04 11.49
C ILE A 238 -2.37 3.22 11.68
N MET A 239 -2.75 4.29 12.38
CA MET A 239 -4.14 4.72 12.56
C MET A 239 -4.25 6.22 12.28
N GLY A 240 -4.81 6.57 11.13
CA GLY A 240 -4.91 7.95 10.66
C GLY A 240 -3.53 8.58 10.50
N ASN A 241 -3.24 9.64 11.26
CA ASN A 241 -1.92 10.26 11.29
C ASN A 241 -1.02 9.78 12.44
N ASN A 242 -1.47 8.85 13.27
CA ASN A 242 -0.67 8.27 14.35
C ASN A 242 0.04 7.02 13.82
N ILE A 243 1.35 6.97 14.02
CA ILE A 243 2.19 5.86 13.58
C ILE A 243 3.03 5.40 14.76
N LEU A 244 2.84 4.15 15.17
CA LEU A 244 3.62 3.51 16.23
C LEU A 244 4.56 2.49 15.61
N LEU A 245 5.86 2.76 15.66
CA LEU A 245 6.91 1.81 15.33
C LEU A 245 7.28 1.00 16.57
N THR A 246 7.01 -0.30 16.54
CA THR A 246 7.39 -1.23 17.60
C THR A 246 8.51 -2.12 17.11
N THR A 247 9.65 -2.11 17.79
CA THR A 247 10.78 -3.00 17.51
C THR A 247 10.97 -3.99 18.66
N TYR A 248 11.32 -5.23 18.32
CA TYR A 248 11.65 -6.26 19.29
C TYR A 248 13.15 -6.27 19.57
N GLN A 249 13.51 -6.55 20.82
CA GLN A 249 14.87 -6.87 21.26
C GLN A 249 14.88 -8.17 22.04
#